data_AF-A0A1V2QB77-F1
#
_entry.id   AF-A0A1V2QB77-F1
#
_cell.length_a   1.000
_cell.length_b   1.000
_cell.length_c   1.000
_cell.angle_alpha   90.00
_cell.angle_beta   90.00
_cell.angle_gamma   90.00
#
_symmetry.space_group_name_H-M   'P 1'
#
loop_
_entity.id
_entity.type
_entity.pdbx_description
1 polymer ?
#
loop_
_entity_poly.entity_id
_entity_poly.type
_entity_poly.pdbx_seq_one_letter_code
_entity_poly.pdbx_strand_id
1 'polypeptide(L)'
;MKHSSPQFAAIAERSTILRVQVGSGVHGTAIQGQDDRDEMGICVEPPEYVVGLERFDDLGRELRAKPEIVLSRQAGMRFIGYLRSQRAGMLGHRKHTNRPELIEKYGFDAKYAMHMVRLGVQGVELLETGRITLPIPEPWLAWLRDLRQGKHTKDEALAAADELEAELEKLITTSPLPERPDRDLANAWLRQAYQRVWSSPITR
;
A
#
# COMPACT_ATOMS: atom_id res chain seq x y z
N MET A 1 6.80 -21.59 -5.34
CA MET A 1 7.59 -21.35 -6.58
C MET A 1 8.46 -20.12 -6.34
N LYS A 2 9.76 -20.09 -6.69
CA LYS A 2 10.58 -18.88 -6.48
C LYS A 2 10.36 -17.92 -7.65
N HIS A 3 9.68 -16.81 -7.39
CA HIS A 3 9.41 -15.75 -8.39
C HIS A 3 10.62 -14.83 -8.65
N SER A 4 11.78 -15.14 -8.06
CA SER A 4 13.04 -14.39 -8.21
C SER A 4 13.89 -14.88 -9.40
N SER A 5 13.28 -15.42 -10.46
CA SER A 5 14.02 -15.79 -11.68
C SER A 5 14.19 -14.56 -12.59
N PRO A 6 15.25 -14.50 -13.40
CA PRO A 6 15.40 -13.43 -14.40
C PRO A 6 14.20 -13.32 -15.35
N GLN A 7 13.53 -14.44 -15.63
CA GLN A 7 12.33 -14.50 -16.45
C GLN A 7 11.12 -13.82 -15.79
N PHE A 8 10.85 -14.10 -14.50
CA PHE A 8 9.77 -13.43 -13.77
C PHE A 8 10.07 -11.95 -13.53
N ALA A 9 11.33 -11.59 -13.27
CA ALA A 9 11.76 -10.20 -13.19
C ALA A 9 11.53 -9.45 -14.52
N ALA A 10 11.93 -10.04 -15.65
CA ALA A 10 11.72 -9.44 -16.97
C ALA A 10 10.24 -9.32 -17.36
N ILE A 11 9.39 -10.28 -16.98
CA ILE A 11 7.93 -10.19 -17.17
C ILE A 11 7.35 -9.04 -16.34
N ALA A 12 7.75 -8.92 -15.07
CA ALA A 12 7.33 -7.83 -14.20
C ALA A 12 7.79 -6.47 -14.76
N GLU A 13 9.06 -6.29 -15.09
CA GLU A 13 9.58 -5.01 -15.61
C GLU A 13 8.95 -4.56 -16.93
N ARG A 14 8.55 -5.50 -17.80
CA ARG A 14 7.99 -5.19 -19.13
C ARG A 14 6.49 -4.91 -19.14
N SER A 15 5.74 -5.50 -18.22
CA SER A 15 4.27 -5.41 -18.19
C SER A 15 3.71 -4.60 -17.01
N THR A 16 4.59 -3.97 -16.20
CA THR A 16 4.15 -3.12 -15.09
C THR A 16 3.69 -1.74 -15.58
N ILE A 17 2.39 -1.51 -15.49
CA ILE A 17 1.69 -0.23 -15.76
C ILE A 17 2.01 0.82 -14.71
N LEU A 18 2.14 0.38 -13.46
CA LEU A 18 2.39 1.24 -12.31
C LEU A 18 3.39 0.54 -11.42
N ARG A 19 4.68 0.89 -11.54
CA ARG A 19 5.69 0.53 -10.57
C ARG A 19 5.80 1.67 -9.59
N VAL A 20 5.17 1.51 -8.43
CA VAL A 20 5.44 2.37 -7.29
C VAL A 20 6.48 1.68 -6.42
N GLN A 21 7.50 2.42 -6.00
CA GLN A 21 8.25 2.00 -4.83
C GLN A 21 7.25 1.99 -3.66
N VAL A 22 7.33 0.99 -2.80
CA VAL A 22 6.47 0.86 -1.62
C VAL A 22 7.36 0.59 -0.40
N GLY A 23 6.77 0.14 0.71
CA GLY A 23 7.56 -0.29 1.87
C GLY A 23 8.28 0.86 2.58
N SER A 24 9.19 0.49 3.47
CA SER A 24 9.79 1.41 4.46
C SER A 24 10.40 2.68 3.84
N GLY A 25 11.04 2.54 2.67
CA GLY A 25 11.70 3.65 1.97
C GLY A 25 10.76 4.81 1.65
N VAL A 26 9.62 4.54 1.01
CA VAL A 26 8.70 5.60 0.53
C VAL A 26 7.89 6.23 1.66
N HIS A 27 7.59 5.46 2.70
CA HIS A 27 7.01 5.99 3.94
C HIS A 27 8.03 6.73 4.80
N GLY A 28 9.31 6.75 4.40
CA GLY A 28 10.41 7.38 5.13
C GLY A 28 10.84 6.64 6.42
N THR A 29 10.21 5.52 6.76
CA THR A 29 10.48 4.70 7.97
C THR A 29 11.58 3.65 7.78
N ALA A 30 12.29 3.74 6.66
CA ALA A 30 13.58 3.10 6.39
C ALA A 30 14.61 3.37 7.51
N ILE A 31 15.48 2.39 7.77
CA ILE A 31 16.64 2.52 8.67
C ILE A 31 17.88 2.15 7.87
N GLN A 32 18.80 3.10 7.77
CA GLN A 32 20.06 2.97 7.05
C GLN A 32 20.79 1.67 7.43
N GLY A 33 20.98 0.79 6.46
CA GLY A 33 21.61 -0.53 6.64
C GLY A 33 20.66 -1.71 6.89
N GLN A 34 19.34 -1.49 6.97
CA GLN A 34 18.31 -2.54 7.02
C GLN A 34 17.26 -2.42 5.89
N ASP A 35 17.54 -1.63 4.85
CA ASP A 35 16.55 -1.24 3.84
C ASP A 35 16.42 -2.25 2.70
N ASP A 36 15.25 -2.86 2.62
CA ASP A 36 14.70 -3.54 1.45
C ASP A 36 14.09 -2.49 0.47
N ARG A 37 14.48 -2.53 -0.82
CA ARG A 37 13.81 -1.74 -1.86
C ARG A 37 12.56 -2.49 -2.32
N ASP A 38 11.46 -2.28 -1.60
CA ASP A 38 10.16 -2.81 -2.01
C ASP A 38 9.59 -2.03 -3.21
N GLU A 39 9.10 -2.76 -4.21
CA GLU A 39 8.35 -2.20 -5.35
C GLU A 39 7.06 -2.99 -5.53
N MET A 40 5.94 -2.30 -5.72
CA MET A 40 4.66 -2.91 -6.08
C MET A 40 4.30 -2.52 -7.51
N GLY A 41 4.13 -3.54 -8.35
CA GLY A 41 3.65 -3.40 -9.72
C GLY A 41 2.16 -3.68 -9.82
N ILE A 42 1.41 -2.80 -10.49
CA ILE A 42 0.19 -3.23 -11.18
C ILE A 42 0.60 -3.63 -12.60
N CYS A 43 0.26 -4.86 -12.97
CA CYS A 43 0.50 -5.45 -14.28
C CYS A 43 -0.85 -5.85 -14.88
N VAL A 44 -1.06 -5.54 -16.16
CA VAL A 44 -2.05 -6.22 -17.01
C VAL A 44 -1.25 -6.89 -18.10
N GLU A 45 -1.56 -8.14 -18.42
CA GLU A 45 -1.01 -8.82 -19.60
C GLU A 45 -1.57 -8.14 -20.86
N PRO A 46 -0.77 -7.37 -21.62
CA PRO A 46 -1.31 -6.52 -22.68
C PRO A 46 -1.57 -7.35 -23.96
N PRO A 47 -2.69 -7.19 -24.67
CA PRO A 47 -2.95 -7.92 -25.91
C PRO A 47 -1.92 -7.69 -27.01
N GLU A 48 -1.35 -6.48 -27.14
CA GLU A 48 -0.24 -6.18 -28.06
C GLU A 48 1.13 -6.57 -27.49
N TYR A 49 1.15 -7.28 -26.36
CA TYR A 49 2.27 -8.06 -25.83
C TYR A 49 1.91 -9.56 -25.73
N VAL A 50 0.65 -9.92 -26.02
CA VAL A 50 0.20 -11.23 -26.52
C VAL A 50 0.37 -11.31 -28.05
N VAL A 51 0.43 -10.17 -28.78
CA VAL A 51 0.62 -10.10 -30.25
C VAL A 51 1.71 -9.15 -30.78
N GLY A 52 2.43 -8.40 -29.91
CA GLY A 52 3.78 -7.85 -30.17
C GLY A 52 3.98 -6.48 -30.85
N LEU A 53 3.46 -5.35 -30.31
CA LEU A 53 3.53 -4.01 -30.95
C LEU A 53 3.76 -2.76 -30.03
N GLU A 54 3.80 -2.88 -28.69
CA GLU A 54 3.91 -1.76 -27.71
C GLU A 54 2.67 -0.82 -27.56
N ARG A 55 2.48 0.07 -26.54
CA ARG A 55 3.31 0.57 -25.40
C ARG A 55 2.51 0.91 -24.11
N PHE A 56 3.15 0.70 -22.95
CA PHE A 56 2.67 0.71 -21.54
C PHE A 56 2.06 1.94 -20.78
N ASP A 57 1.98 3.17 -21.31
CA ASP A 57 2.18 4.39 -20.47
C ASP A 57 0.94 5.08 -19.79
N ASP A 58 0.23 5.98 -20.49
CA ASP A 58 -0.61 7.06 -19.91
C ASP A 58 -1.79 6.65 -19.00
N LEU A 59 -2.35 5.46 -19.19
CA LEU A 59 -3.56 5.01 -18.47
C LEU A 59 -3.35 4.96 -16.96
N GLY A 60 -2.13 4.63 -16.51
CA GLY A 60 -1.76 4.64 -15.09
C GLY A 60 -1.66 6.04 -14.48
N ARG A 61 -1.47 7.10 -15.28
CA ARG A 61 -1.62 8.50 -14.82
C ARG A 61 -3.09 8.88 -14.74
N GLU A 62 -3.88 8.52 -15.75
CA GLU A 62 -5.31 8.85 -15.81
C GLU A 62 -6.11 8.23 -14.65
N LEU A 63 -5.88 6.96 -14.32
CA LEU A 63 -6.58 6.29 -13.21
C LEU A 63 -6.20 6.89 -11.84
N ARG A 64 -4.93 7.28 -11.65
CA ARG A 64 -4.48 7.98 -10.42
C ARG A 64 -5.05 9.39 -10.29
N ALA A 65 -5.42 10.03 -11.41
CA ALA A 65 -6.11 11.31 -11.41
C ALA A 65 -7.62 11.20 -11.11
N LYS A 66 -8.18 9.97 -11.11
CA LYS A 66 -9.60 9.67 -10.91
C LYS A 66 -9.84 8.71 -9.71
N PRO A 67 -9.39 9.06 -8.48
CA PRO A 67 -9.50 8.19 -7.32
C PRO A 67 -10.95 7.80 -6.97
N GLU A 68 -11.93 8.63 -7.33
CA GLU A 68 -13.37 8.40 -7.14
C GLU A 68 -13.90 7.11 -7.82
N ILE A 69 -13.18 6.60 -8.82
CA ILE A 69 -13.50 5.34 -9.50
C ILE A 69 -13.29 4.13 -8.56
N VAL A 70 -12.28 4.19 -7.69
CA VAL A 70 -11.75 3.03 -6.96
C VAL A 70 -11.83 3.17 -5.44
N LEU A 71 -11.78 4.38 -4.90
CA LEU A 71 -11.83 4.63 -3.47
C LEU A 71 -13.25 4.52 -2.92
N SER A 72 -13.33 3.94 -1.72
CA SER A 72 -14.58 3.79 -0.97
C SER A 72 -14.27 3.47 0.49
N ARG A 73 -15.29 3.57 1.35
CA ARG A 73 -15.19 3.20 2.77
C ARG A 73 -14.77 1.74 3.00
N GLN A 74 -14.94 0.85 2.01
CA GLN A 74 -14.43 -0.53 2.06
C GLN A 74 -12.90 -0.61 2.23
N ALA A 75 -12.16 0.43 1.85
CA ALA A 75 -10.72 0.52 2.11
C ALA A 75 -10.42 0.48 3.62
N GLY A 76 -11.23 1.15 4.46
CA GLY A 76 -11.07 1.19 5.91
C GLY A 76 -11.05 -0.20 6.54
N MET A 77 -11.98 -1.08 6.12
CA MET A 77 -12.02 -2.47 6.59
C MET A 77 -10.73 -3.24 6.27
N ARG A 78 -10.05 -2.90 5.16
CA ARG A 78 -8.75 -3.49 4.80
C ARG A 78 -7.63 -2.93 5.67
N PHE A 79 -7.60 -1.61 5.93
CA PHE A 79 -6.63 -1.00 6.83
C PHE A 79 -6.72 -1.59 8.25
N ILE A 80 -7.92 -1.69 8.82
CA ILE A 80 -8.16 -2.36 10.11
C ILE A 80 -7.68 -3.82 10.08
N GLY A 81 -8.07 -4.58 9.04
CA GLY A 81 -7.67 -5.98 8.90
C GLY A 81 -6.15 -6.16 8.83
N TYR A 82 -5.44 -5.30 8.11
CA TYR A 82 -3.98 -5.31 8.07
C TYR A 82 -3.35 -4.86 9.39
N LEU A 83 -3.86 -3.82 10.05
CA LEU A 83 -3.41 -3.32 11.35
C LEU A 83 -3.51 -4.43 12.40
N ARG A 84 -4.68 -5.06 12.56
CA ARG A 84 -4.91 -6.22 13.43
C ARG A 84 -3.96 -7.38 13.10
N SER A 85 -3.67 -7.60 11.82
CA SER A 85 -2.70 -8.59 11.34
C SER A 85 -1.25 -8.27 11.74
N GLN A 86 -0.82 -7.00 11.72
CA GLN A 86 0.50 -6.60 12.24
C GLN A 86 0.55 -6.72 13.77
N ARG A 87 -0.51 -6.30 14.48
CA ARG A 87 -0.67 -6.44 15.94
C ARG A 87 -0.52 -7.91 16.38
N ALA A 88 -1.23 -8.83 15.73
CA ALA A 88 -1.14 -10.26 15.99
C ALA A 88 0.25 -10.85 15.67
N GLY A 89 0.97 -10.29 14.69
CA GLY A 89 2.38 -10.58 14.46
C GLY A 89 3.24 -10.14 15.65
N MET A 90 3.18 -8.87 16.04
CA MET A 90 3.94 -8.32 17.18
C MET A 90 3.77 -9.14 18.47
N LEU A 91 2.54 -9.55 18.79
CA LEU A 91 2.20 -10.32 19.98
C LEU A 91 2.54 -11.82 19.90
N GLY A 92 3.08 -12.30 18.77
CA GLY A 92 3.47 -13.71 18.62
C GLY A 92 2.30 -14.67 18.39
N HIS A 93 1.09 -14.16 18.14
CA HIS A 93 -0.09 -14.97 17.82
C HIS A 93 -0.04 -15.59 16.40
N ARG A 94 1.05 -15.36 15.66
CA ARG A 94 1.33 -15.94 14.34
C ARG A 94 2.61 -16.78 14.37
N LYS A 95 2.50 -18.02 13.90
CA LYS A 95 3.65 -18.95 13.83
C LYS A 95 4.69 -18.43 12.82
N HIS A 96 5.97 -18.49 13.21
CA HIS A 96 7.15 -18.22 12.37
C HIS A 96 7.27 -16.81 11.75
N THR A 97 6.61 -15.79 12.31
CA THR A 97 6.64 -14.43 11.74
C THR A 97 7.48 -13.41 12.51
N ASN A 98 7.72 -13.64 13.81
CA ASN A 98 8.39 -12.67 14.68
C ASN A 98 9.90 -12.68 14.47
N ARG A 99 10.51 -11.50 14.59
CA ARG A 99 11.95 -11.25 14.48
C ARG A 99 12.64 -11.34 15.85
N PRO A 100 13.29 -12.45 16.21
CA PRO A 100 13.88 -12.62 17.53
C PRO A 100 14.94 -11.54 17.83
N GLU A 101 15.68 -11.11 16.80
CA GLU A 101 16.73 -10.09 16.88
C GLU A 101 16.19 -8.70 17.26
N LEU A 102 14.94 -8.39 16.89
CA LEU A 102 14.29 -7.14 17.33
C LEU A 102 13.71 -7.27 18.74
N ILE A 103 13.17 -8.45 19.08
CA ILE A 103 12.63 -8.73 20.42
C ILE A 103 13.76 -8.72 21.46
N GLU A 104 14.91 -9.32 21.17
CA GLU A 104 16.10 -9.28 22.02
C GLU A 104 16.62 -7.85 22.21
N LYS A 105 16.63 -7.03 21.15
CA LYS A 105 17.16 -5.66 21.20
C LYS A 105 16.22 -4.65 21.86
N TYR A 106 14.90 -4.77 21.66
CA TYR A 106 13.92 -3.74 22.01
C TYR A 106 12.77 -4.24 22.90
N GLY A 107 12.71 -5.54 23.21
CA GLY A 107 11.60 -6.17 23.95
C GLY A 107 10.37 -6.51 23.10
N PHE A 108 10.33 -6.12 21.83
CA PHE A 108 9.21 -6.39 20.89
C PHE A 108 9.65 -6.28 19.42
N ASP A 109 8.85 -6.82 18.49
CA ASP A 109 9.12 -6.66 17.05
C ASP A 109 8.75 -5.25 16.58
N ALA A 110 9.73 -4.35 16.60
CA ALA A 110 9.58 -2.96 16.18
C ALA A 110 9.25 -2.77 14.68
N LYS A 111 9.43 -3.78 13.80
CA LYS A 111 8.94 -3.71 12.41
C LYS A 111 7.44 -3.94 12.36
N TYR A 112 6.90 -4.91 13.12
CA TYR A 112 5.45 -5.06 13.29
C TYR A 112 4.79 -3.84 13.95
N ALA A 113 5.39 -3.31 15.02
CA ALA A 113 4.85 -2.13 15.71
C ALA A 113 4.72 -0.91 14.78
N MET A 114 5.80 -0.57 14.05
CA MET A 114 5.76 0.55 13.09
C MET A 114 4.74 0.31 11.99
N HIS A 115 4.68 -0.89 11.40
CA HIS A 115 3.70 -1.18 10.33
C HIS A 115 2.25 -1.13 10.84
N MET A 116 1.99 -1.56 12.07
CA MET A 116 0.68 -1.48 12.72
C MET A 116 0.21 -0.02 12.80
N VAL A 117 0.99 0.86 13.43
CA VAL A 117 0.62 2.27 13.60
C VAL A 117 0.55 3.00 12.26
N ARG A 118 1.50 2.76 11.34
CA ARG A 118 1.51 3.35 9.99
C ARG A 118 0.21 3.06 9.22
N LEU A 119 -0.32 1.84 9.33
CA LEU A 119 -1.59 1.47 8.69
C LEU A 119 -2.78 2.23 9.30
N GLY A 120 -2.76 2.49 10.61
CA GLY A 120 -3.72 3.38 11.26
C GLY A 120 -3.67 4.78 10.66
N VAL A 121 -2.50 5.43 10.72
CA VAL A 121 -2.28 6.81 10.26
C VAL A 121 -2.73 7.02 8.81
N GLN A 122 -2.24 6.20 7.88
CA GLN A 122 -2.55 6.37 6.46
C GLN A 122 -3.96 5.91 6.09
N GLY A 123 -4.56 5.01 6.89
CA GLY A 123 -5.96 4.63 6.72
C GLY A 123 -6.91 5.76 7.14
N VAL A 124 -6.61 6.44 8.26
CA VAL A 124 -7.34 7.64 8.70
C VAL A 124 -7.24 8.74 7.64
N GLU A 125 -6.02 9.09 7.21
CA GLU A 125 -5.78 10.08 6.15
C GLU A 125 -6.60 9.77 4.88
N LEU A 126 -6.59 8.51 4.42
CA LEU A 126 -7.34 8.09 3.24
C LEU A 126 -8.86 8.25 3.42
N LEU A 127 -9.40 7.86 4.57
CA LEU A 127 -10.84 7.94 4.81
C LEU A 127 -11.31 9.39 5.06
N GLU A 128 -10.49 10.24 5.65
CA GLU A 128 -10.82 11.66 5.85
C GLU A 128 -10.71 12.48 4.54
N THR A 129 -9.64 12.26 3.77
CA THR A 129 -9.26 13.16 2.66
C THR A 129 -9.45 12.57 1.26
N GLY A 130 -9.64 11.25 1.15
CA GLY A 130 -9.59 10.53 -0.12
C GLY A 130 -8.19 10.47 -0.76
N ARG A 131 -7.13 10.75 -0.01
CA ARG A 131 -5.73 10.77 -0.48
C ARG A 131 -4.80 10.12 0.54
N ILE A 132 -3.60 9.74 0.09
CA ILE A 132 -2.48 9.35 0.95
C ILE A 132 -1.30 10.22 0.56
N THR A 133 -0.72 10.94 1.52
CA THR A 133 0.46 11.77 1.30
C THR A 133 1.72 10.93 1.48
N LEU A 134 2.67 11.08 0.56
CA LEU A 134 3.96 10.40 0.56
C LEU A 134 5.08 11.44 0.32
N PRO A 135 6.10 11.54 1.20
CA PRO A 135 6.25 10.81 2.47
C PRO A 135 5.13 11.16 3.47
N ILE A 136 5.00 10.36 4.53
CA ILE A 136 4.00 10.59 5.60
C ILE A 136 4.23 11.99 6.20
N PRO A 137 3.18 12.79 6.46
CA PRO A 137 3.33 14.09 7.12
C PRO A 137 3.89 13.99 8.55
N GLU A 138 4.57 15.03 9.00
CA GLU A 138 4.89 15.21 10.42
C GLU A 138 3.60 15.53 11.23
N PRO A 139 3.50 15.13 12.51
CA PRO A 139 4.55 14.52 13.36
C PRO A 139 4.69 12.99 13.20
N TRP A 140 3.83 12.35 12.40
CA TRP A 140 3.79 10.89 12.33
C TRP A 140 5.03 10.27 11.70
N LEU A 141 5.71 10.97 10.79
CA LEU A 141 6.95 10.48 10.18
C LEU A 141 8.08 10.34 11.21
N ALA A 142 8.34 11.36 12.03
CA ALA A 142 9.30 11.29 13.13
C ALA A 142 8.90 10.20 14.15
N TRP A 143 7.64 10.19 14.58
CA TRP A 143 7.13 9.22 15.56
C TRP A 143 7.29 7.77 15.09
N LEU A 144 6.95 7.46 13.83
CA LEU A 144 7.09 6.12 13.25
C LEU A 144 8.56 5.69 13.08
N ARG A 145 9.47 6.63 12.79
CA ARG A 145 10.92 6.39 12.76
C ARG A 145 11.45 6.06 14.16
N ASP A 146 11.02 6.80 15.16
CA ASP A 146 11.43 6.62 16.55
C ASP A 146 10.91 5.30 17.13
N LEU A 147 9.66 4.93 16.83
CA LEU A 147 9.14 3.58 17.14
C LEU A 147 9.94 2.48 16.44
N ARG A 148 10.26 2.63 15.14
CA ARG A 148 11.05 1.64 14.40
C ARG A 148 12.46 1.45 14.96
N GLN A 149 13.02 2.49 15.59
CA GLN A 149 14.31 2.50 16.27
C GLN A 149 14.24 2.04 17.75
N GLY A 150 13.05 1.74 18.27
CA GLY A 150 12.83 1.30 19.66
C GLY A 150 12.85 2.43 20.70
N LYS A 151 12.67 3.70 20.28
CA LYS A 151 12.57 4.85 21.20
C LYS A 151 11.18 5.01 21.81
N HIS A 152 10.15 4.50 21.14
CA HIS A 152 8.83 4.25 21.72
C HIS A 152 8.72 2.79 22.14
N THR A 153 7.98 2.56 23.23
CA THR A 153 7.68 1.27 23.82
C THR A 153 6.60 0.49 23.06
N LYS A 154 6.51 -0.80 23.35
CA LYS A 154 5.42 -1.67 22.87
C LYS A 154 4.04 -1.13 23.27
N ASP A 155 3.92 -0.55 24.45
CA ASP A 155 2.63 -0.15 25.03
C ASP A 155 2.18 1.20 24.47
N GLU A 156 3.09 2.15 24.22
CA GLU A 156 2.80 3.36 23.41
C GLU A 156 2.35 2.99 21.99
N ALA A 157 2.98 1.99 21.37
CA ALA A 157 2.59 1.52 20.04
C ALA A 157 1.21 0.85 20.01
N LEU A 158 0.83 0.15 21.08
CA LEU A 158 -0.51 -0.42 21.23
C LEU A 158 -1.56 0.67 21.45
N ALA A 159 -1.31 1.63 22.35
CA ALA A 159 -2.22 2.75 22.62
C ALA A 159 -2.49 3.58 21.36
N ALA A 160 -1.44 3.98 20.62
CA ALA A 160 -1.58 4.70 19.36
C ALA A 160 -2.35 3.88 18.31
N ALA A 161 -2.16 2.55 18.27
CA ALA A 161 -2.91 1.68 17.36
C ALA A 161 -4.38 1.52 17.78
N ASP A 162 -4.70 1.50 19.07
CA ASP A 162 -6.08 1.46 19.57
C ASP A 162 -6.86 2.75 19.24
N GLU A 163 -6.25 3.91 19.42
CA GLU A 163 -6.83 5.21 19.03
C GLU A 163 -7.10 5.29 17.52
N LEU A 164 -6.10 4.92 16.70
CA LEU A 164 -6.24 4.92 15.24
C LEU A 164 -7.24 3.86 14.74
N GLU A 165 -7.31 2.70 15.39
CA GLU A 165 -8.28 1.65 15.05
C GLU A 165 -9.73 2.09 15.37
N ALA A 166 -9.95 2.76 16.50
CA ALA A 166 -11.24 3.33 16.86
C ALA A 166 -11.68 4.45 15.89
N GLU A 167 -10.76 5.33 15.48
CA GLU A 167 -11.07 6.38 14.50
C GLU A 167 -11.34 5.78 13.10
N LEU A 168 -10.62 4.73 12.68
CA LEU A 168 -10.93 3.97 11.48
C LEU A 168 -12.34 3.35 11.51
N GLU A 169 -12.75 2.76 12.63
CA GLU A 169 -14.09 2.17 12.79
C GLU A 169 -15.20 3.24 12.68
N LYS A 170 -14.98 4.42 13.27
CA LYS A 170 -15.84 5.60 13.10
C LYS A 170 -15.90 6.05 11.63
N LEU A 171 -14.75 6.26 10.99
CA LEU A 171 -14.64 6.74 9.62
C LEU A 171 -15.23 5.78 8.57
N ILE A 172 -15.27 4.47 8.81
CA ILE A 172 -16.00 3.53 7.93
C ILE A 172 -17.49 3.88 7.79
N THR A 173 -18.08 4.56 8.78
CA THR A 173 -19.48 5.02 8.73
C THR A 173 -19.64 6.49 8.36
N THR A 174 -18.69 7.35 8.74
CA THR A 174 -18.80 8.82 8.62
C THR A 174 -17.99 9.47 7.49
N SER A 175 -17.06 8.74 6.86
CA SER A 175 -16.18 9.26 5.80
C SER A 175 -16.97 9.83 4.60
N PRO A 176 -16.50 10.93 3.99
CA PRO A 176 -17.08 11.48 2.76
C PRO A 176 -16.91 10.58 1.54
N LEU A 177 -16.10 9.51 1.61
CA LEU A 177 -15.98 8.55 0.52
C LEU A 177 -17.29 7.78 0.29
N PRO A 178 -17.56 7.32 -0.94
CA PRO A 178 -18.72 6.48 -1.21
C PRO A 178 -18.63 5.16 -0.43
N GLU A 179 -19.77 4.55 -0.11
CA GLU A 179 -19.81 3.25 0.59
C GLU A 179 -19.09 2.16 -0.21
N ARG A 180 -19.17 2.22 -1.55
CA ARG A 180 -18.63 1.25 -2.50
C ARG A 180 -17.99 1.98 -3.69
N PRO A 181 -17.00 1.39 -4.37
CA PRO A 181 -16.44 1.97 -5.60
C PRO A 181 -17.50 2.01 -6.70
N ASP A 182 -17.46 3.03 -7.55
CA ASP A 182 -18.32 3.09 -8.73
C ASP A 182 -17.85 2.09 -9.79
N ARG A 183 -18.47 0.91 -9.75
CA ARG A 183 -18.16 -0.19 -10.68
C ARG A 183 -18.55 0.13 -12.12
N ASP A 184 -19.59 0.94 -12.35
CA ASP A 184 -20.05 1.23 -13.69
C ASP A 184 -19.15 2.26 -14.36
N LEU A 185 -18.70 3.27 -13.61
CA LEU A 185 -17.63 4.18 -14.02
C LEU A 185 -16.29 3.47 -14.23
N ALA A 186 -15.91 2.55 -13.33
CA ALA A 186 -14.70 1.74 -13.47
C ALA A 186 -14.74 0.87 -14.74
N ASN A 187 -15.86 0.18 -14.98
CA ASN A 187 -16.06 -0.63 -16.18
C ASN A 187 -16.13 0.22 -17.45
N ALA A 188 -16.74 1.40 -17.41
CA ALA A 188 -16.79 2.33 -18.54
C ALA A 188 -15.39 2.86 -18.88
N TRP A 189 -14.62 3.28 -17.88
CA TRP A 189 -13.23 3.70 -18.05
C TRP A 189 -12.37 2.59 -18.63
N LEU A 190 -12.47 1.37 -18.10
CA LEU A 190 -11.72 0.21 -18.60
C LEU A 190 -12.05 -0.09 -20.07
N ARG A 191 -13.34 -0.10 -20.45
CA ARG A 191 -13.76 -0.29 -21.86
C ARG A 191 -13.19 0.81 -22.77
N GLN A 192 -13.26 2.08 -22.34
CA GLN A 192 -12.71 3.20 -23.11
C GLN A 192 -11.19 3.12 -23.24
N ALA A 193 -10.48 2.68 -22.19
CA ALA A 193 -9.05 2.45 -22.23
C ALA A 193 -8.68 1.38 -23.27
N TYR A 194 -9.31 0.21 -23.24
CA TYR A 194 -9.13 -0.84 -24.27
C TYR A 194 -9.45 -0.32 -25.68
N GLN A 195 -10.58 0.36 -25.87
CA GLN A 195 -10.97 0.91 -27.17
C GLN A 195 -9.95 1.93 -27.69
N ARG A 196 -9.40 2.81 -26.85
CA ARG A 196 -8.38 3.80 -27.23
C ARG A 196 -7.06 3.15 -27.65
N VAL A 197 -6.62 2.12 -26.92
CA VAL A 197 -5.43 1.34 -27.29
C VAL A 197 -5.67 0.65 -28.64
N TRP A 198 -6.81 -0.02 -28.81
CA TRP A 198 -7.11 -0.82 -30.01
C TRP A 198 -7.50 0.00 -31.26
N SER A 199 -7.89 1.27 -31.11
CA SER A 199 -8.20 2.17 -32.23
C SER A 199 -7.05 3.10 -32.62
N SER A 200 -5.96 3.12 -31.85
CA SER A 200 -4.76 3.87 -32.21
C SER A 200 -4.04 3.20 -33.39
N PRO A 201 -3.70 3.92 -34.47
CA PRO A 201 -2.95 3.33 -35.57
C PRO A 201 -1.59 2.81 -35.09
N ILE A 202 -1.24 1.60 -35.52
CA ILE A 202 0.10 1.04 -35.32
C ILE A 202 1.08 1.92 -36.10
N THR A 203 1.73 2.84 -35.38
CA THR A 203 2.72 3.74 -35.97
C THR A 203 3.99 2.91 -36.19
N ARG A 204 4.29 2.63 -37.46
CA ARG A 204 5.48 1.89 -37.90
C ARG A 204 6.72 2.78 -37.95
#